data_AF-A0A3M1G4N8-F1
#
_entry.id   AF-A0A3M1G4N8-F1
#
_cell.length_a   1.000
_cell.length_b   1.000
_cell.length_c   1.000
_cell.angle_alpha   90.00
_cell.angle_beta   90.00
_cell.angle_gamma   90.00
#
_symmetry.space_group_name_H-M   'P 1'
#
loop_
_entity.id
_entity.type
_entity.pdbx_description
1 polymer ?
#
loop_
_entity_poly.entity_id
_entity_poly.type
_entity_poly.pdbx_seq_one_letter_code
_entity_poly.pdbx_strand_id
1 'polypeptide(L)'
;MTDMHPAAIAAKRAGRRPAKVDPRTKYRPFAPIDLPDRRWPSQTITAPPTWCSVDLRDGNQALVEPMGTEKKRRLFKTLVDMGFKEIEVGFPAASQT
;
A
#
# COMPACT_ATOMS: atom_id res chain seq x y z
N MET A 1 24.18 62.62 -24.64
CA MET A 1 25.01 61.63 -25.35
C MET A 1 25.82 60.90 -24.27
N THR A 2 25.50 59.64 -23.94
CA THR A 2 26.10 58.42 -24.54
C THR A 2 27.63 58.48 -24.56
N ASP A 3 28.43 57.54 -24.05
CA ASP A 3 28.19 56.22 -23.45
C ASP A 3 29.44 55.81 -22.60
N MET A 4 29.47 54.75 -21.78
CA MET A 4 28.50 53.68 -21.47
C MET A 4 28.65 53.21 -20.00
N HIS A 5 27.79 52.32 -19.50
CA HIS A 5 27.97 51.59 -18.22
C HIS A 5 28.51 50.17 -18.52
N PRO A 6 29.55 49.66 -17.83
CA PRO A 6 30.07 48.32 -18.10
C PRO A 6 29.07 47.26 -17.60
N ALA A 7 28.29 46.69 -18.52
CA ALA A 7 27.36 45.62 -18.23
C ALA A 7 28.12 44.36 -17.77
N ALA A 8 27.99 44.02 -16.48
CA ALA A 8 28.50 42.78 -15.94
C ALA A 8 27.80 41.60 -16.63
N ILE A 9 28.50 40.87 -17.49
CA ILE A 9 27.99 39.65 -18.12
C ILE A 9 27.89 38.58 -17.05
N ALA A 10 26.71 38.50 -16.41
CA ALA A 10 26.37 37.45 -15.48
C ALA A 10 26.33 36.11 -16.23
N ALA A 11 27.42 35.33 -16.11
CA ALA A 11 27.48 33.98 -16.65
C ALA A 11 26.32 33.16 -16.06
N LYS A 12 25.31 32.90 -16.90
CA LYS A 12 24.11 32.12 -16.56
C LYS A 12 24.55 30.72 -16.15
N ARG A 13 24.74 30.49 -14.84
CA ARG A 13 25.13 29.19 -14.28
C ARG A 13 24.21 28.14 -14.86
N ALA A 14 24.75 27.25 -15.69
CA ALA A 14 23.99 26.14 -16.25
C ALA A 14 23.38 25.38 -15.08
N GLY A 15 22.04 25.36 -15.03
CA GLY A 15 21.32 24.78 -13.89
C GLY A 15 21.78 23.34 -13.71
N ARG A 16 22.41 23.06 -12.56
CA ARG A 16 22.94 21.73 -12.24
C ARG A 16 21.77 20.75 -12.33
N ARG A 17 21.75 19.91 -13.38
CA ARG A 17 20.80 18.79 -13.48
C ARG A 17 20.84 18.06 -12.12
N PRO A 18 19.69 17.82 -11.47
CA PRO A 18 19.69 17.10 -10.21
C PRO A 18 20.41 15.76 -10.44
N ALA A 19 21.35 15.44 -9.55
CA ALA A 19 22.13 14.21 -9.68
C ALA A 19 21.15 13.03 -9.74
N LYS A 20 21.37 12.12 -10.69
CA LYS A 20 20.50 10.96 -10.90
C LYS A 20 20.49 10.14 -9.61
N VAL A 21 19.40 10.21 -8.85
CA VAL A 21 19.28 9.52 -7.55
C VAL A 21 19.43 8.03 -7.78
N ASP A 22 20.41 7.41 -7.13
CA ASP A 22 20.56 5.96 -7.11
C ASP A 22 19.32 5.33 -6.48
N PRO A 23 18.53 4.50 -7.21
CA PRO A 23 17.33 3.90 -6.65
C PRO A 23 17.59 3.05 -5.40
N ARG A 24 18.82 2.55 -5.22
CA ARG A 24 19.22 1.75 -4.05
C ARG A 24 19.21 2.55 -2.74
N THR A 25 19.42 3.87 -2.79
CA THR A 25 19.42 4.72 -1.59
C THR A 25 18.04 5.19 -1.15
N LYS A 26 16.99 4.88 -1.94
CA LYS A 26 15.60 5.24 -1.61
C LYS A 26 14.99 4.40 -0.49
N TYR A 27 15.51 3.19 -0.29
CA TYR A 27 14.95 2.21 0.63
C TYR A 27 15.99 1.86 1.69
N ARG A 28 15.56 1.73 2.95
CA ARG A 28 16.40 1.30 4.06
C ARG A 28 16.12 -0.18 4.37
N PRO A 29 17.11 -0.97 4.82
CA PRO A 29 16.85 -2.30 5.34
C PRO A 29 15.83 -2.27 6.48
N PHE A 30 15.03 -3.34 6.60
CA PHE A 30 14.17 -3.53 7.75
C PHE A 30 15.01 -3.75 9.03
N ALA A 31 14.62 -3.14 10.14
CA ALA A 31 15.32 -3.32 11.41
C ALA A 31 15.06 -4.73 11.97
N PRO A 32 16.10 -5.50 12.36
CA PRO A 32 15.89 -6.81 12.95
C PRO A 32 15.03 -6.73 14.22
N ILE A 33 14.04 -7.62 14.32
CA ILE A 33 13.22 -7.77 15.52
C ILE A 33 13.94 -8.73 16.47
N ASP A 34 14.31 -8.26 17.66
CA ASP A 34 14.92 -9.09 18.68
C ASP A 34 13.85 -9.89 19.46
N LEU A 35 13.76 -11.17 19.13
CA LEU A 35 12.92 -12.17 19.79
C LEU A 35 13.78 -13.44 19.93
N PRO A 36 14.61 -13.56 20.97
CA PRO A 36 15.52 -14.69 21.12
C PRO A 36 14.75 -15.98 21.39
N ASP A 37 13.79 -15.95 22.33
CA ASP A 37 13.02 -17.12 22.78
C ASP A 37 11.82 -17.46 21.88
N ARG A 38 11.86 -17.09 20.59
CA ARG A 38 10.77 -17.33 19.64
C ARG A 38 10.49 -18.83 19.50
N ARG A 39 9.24 -19.26 19.72
CA ARG A 39 8.87 -20.70 19.72
C ARG A 39 8.35 -21.22 18.38
N TRP A 40 7.87 -20.33 17.51
CA TRP A 40 7.29 -20.70 16.21
C TRP A 40 8.19 -21.56 15.30
N PRO A 41 9.54 -21.48 15.28
CA PRO A 41 10.35 -22.36 14.43
C PRO A 41 10.33 -23.83 14.86
N SER A 42 9.88 -24.12 16.09
CA SER A 42 9.82 -25.45 16.69
C SER A 42 8.39 -26.02 16.79
N GLN A 43 7.40 -25.30 16.27
CA GLN A 43 5.99 -25.63 16.41
C GLN A 43 5.36 -26.03 15.07
N THR A 44 4.55 -27.09 15.10
CA THR A 44 3.73 -27.53 13.97
C THR A 44 2.30 -27.07 14.18
N ILE A 45 1.64 -26.59 13.13
CA ILE A 45 0.21 -26.24 13.16
C ILE A 45 -0.62 -27.53 13.28
N THR A 46 -1.46 -27.63 14.30
CA THR A 46 -2.27 -28.83 14.60
C THR A 46 -3.78 -28.63 14.41
N ALA A 47 -4.24 -27.39 14.23
CA ALA A 47 -5.64 -27.02 14.08
C ALA A 47 -5.78 -25.83 13.11
N PRO A 48 -6.92 -25.67 12.40
CA PRO A 48 -7.17 -24.47 11.62
C PRO A 48 -7.33 -23.24 12.53
N PRO A 49 -6.89 -22.05 12.10
CA PRO A 49 -7.20 -20.80 12.78
C PRO A 49 -8.67 -20.41 12.57
N THR A 50 -9.13 -19.40 13.33
CA THR A 50 -10.32 -18.63 12.94
C THR A 50 -10.01 -17.85 11.67
N TRP A 51 -10.87 -17.97 10.65
CA TRP A 51 -10.72 -17.27 9.38
C TRP A 51 -11.66 -16.07 9.30
N CYS A 52 -11.10 -14.90 9.02
CA CYS A 52 -11.83 -13.70 8.65
C CYS A 52 -11.55 -13.34 7.18
N SER A 53 -12.59 -13.25 6.36
CA SER A 53 -12.51 -12.80 4.97
C SER A 53 -12.69 -11.29 4.90
N VAL A 54 -11.82 -10.59 4.17
CA VAL A 54 -11.86 -9.12 3.98
C VAL A 54 -12.19 -8.70 2.55
N ASP A 55 -12.56 -9.67 1.70
CA ASP A 55 -12.71 -9.54 0.25
C ASP A 55 -13.78 -8.49 -0.14
N LEU A 56 -14.81 -8.32 0.68
CA LEU A 56 -15.89 -7.34 0.44
C LEU A 56 -15.51 -5.90 0.80
N ARG A 57 -14.44 -5.68 1.58
CA ARG A 57 -13.91 -4.36 1.95
C ARG A 57 -12.55 -4.12 1.31
N ASP A 58 -11.50 -4.76 1.82
CA ASP A 58 -10.11 -4.52 1.40
C ASP A 58 -9.88 -5.01 -0.04
N GLY A 59 -10.31 -6.24 -0.34
CA GLY A 59 -10.27 -6.79 -1.71
C GLY A 59 -11.08 -5.93 -2.69
N ASN A 60 -12.26 -5.47 -2.30
CA ASN A 60 -13.10 -4.58 -3.09
C ASN A 60 -12.46 -3.19 -3.33
N GLN A 61 -11.70 -2.66 -2.37
CA GLN A 61 -10.98 -1.38 -2.49
C GLN A 61 -9.77 -1.46 -3.43
N ALA A 62 -9.19 -2.64 -3.64
CA ALA A 62 -8.07 -2.86 -4.55
C ALA A 62 -8.48 -3.00 -6.04
N LEU A 63 -9.78 -3.10 -6.35
CA LEU A 63 -10.27 -3.26 -7.73
C LEU A 63 -10.31 -1.92 -8.48
N VAL A 64 -9.91 -1.95 -9.76
CA VAL A 64 -10.08 -0.81 -10.69
C VAL A 64 -11.56 -0.48 -10.89
N GLU A 65 -12.40 -1.51 -11.00
CA GLU A 65 -13.86 -1.41 -10.98
C GLU A 65 -14.40 -2.08 -9.71
N PRO A 66 -14.83 -1.31 -8.70
CA PRO A 66 -15.40 -1.87 -7.47
C PRO A 66 -16.62 -2.76 -7.73
N MET A 67 -16.83 -3.73 -6.85
CA MET A 67 -18.01 -4.61 -6.88
C MET A 67 -19.29 -3.82 -6.62
N GLY A 68 -20.18 -3.76 -7.61
CA GLY A 68 -21.58 -3.43 -7.39
C GLY A 68 -22.30 -4.47 -6.52
N THR A 69 -23.48 -4.11 -6.02
CA THR A 69 -24.27 -4.88 -5.03
C THR A 69 -24.45 -6.36 -5.38
N GLU A 70 -24.68 -6.69 -6.65
CA GLU A 70 -24.86 -8.08 -7.09
C GLU A 70 -23.57 -8.92 -6.99
N LYS A 71 -22.42 -8.36 -7.38
CA LYS A 71 -21.12 -9.02 -7.21
C LYS A 71 -20.81 -9.22 -5.72
N LYS A 72 -21.07 -8.20 -4.88
CA LYS A 72 -20.92 -8.28 -3.42
C LYS A 72 -21.81 -9.38 -2.80
N ARG A 73 -23.10 -9.42 -3.15
CA ARG A 73 -24.06 -10.44 -2.64
C ARG A 73 -23.64 -11.86 -3.01
N ARG A 74 -23.24 -12.08 -4.27
CA ARG A 74 -22.76 -13.40 -4.71
C ARG A 74 -21.52 -13.83 -3.94
N LEU A 75 -20.52 -12.96 -3.80
CA LEU A 75 -19.29 -13.26 -3.05
C LEU A 75 -19.58 -13.52 -1.56
N PHE A 76 -20.42 -12.70 -0.92
CA PHE A 76 -20.87 -12.94 0.46
C PHE A 76 -21.49 -14.33 0.61
N LYS A 77 -22.41 -14.72 -0.29
CA LYS A 77 -23.01 -16.05 -0.25
C LYS A 77 -21.96 -17.14 -0.42
N THR A 78 -21.03 -17.01 -1.37
CA THR A 78 -19.95 -17.98 -1.57
C THR A 78 -19.08 -18.14 -0.32
N LEU A 79 -18.72 -17.06 0.36
CA LEU A 79 -17.94 -17.11 1.61
C LEU A 79 -18.71 -17.82 2.74
N VAL A 80 -20.01 -17.55 2.86
CA VAL A 80 -20.89 -18.23 3.83
C VAL A 80 -21.03 -19.73 3.49
N ASP A 81 -21.23 -20.08 2.21
CA ASP A 81 -21.32 -21.46 1.71
C ASP A 81 -20.00 -22.24 1.95
N MET A 82 -18.85 -21.56 1.84
CA MET A 82 -17.52 -22.10 2.18
C MET A 82 -17.29 -22.27 3.70
N GLY A 83 -18.18 -21.72 4.53
CA GLY A 83 -18.14 -21.88 5.98
C GLY A 83 -17.43 -20.78 6.77
N PHE A 84 -17.03 -19.67 6.15
CA PHE A 84 -16.48 -18.52 6.88
C PHE A 84 -17.46 -18.04 7.97
N LYS A 85 -16.92 -17.66 9.14
CA LYS A 85 -17.69 -17.17 10.30
C LYS A 85 -17.47 -15.70 10.59
N GLU A 86 -16.35 -15.14 10.13
CA GLU A 86 -16.04 -13.72 10.18
C GLU A 86 -15.82 -13.19 8.75
N ILE A 87 -16.51 -12.11 8.41
CA ILE A 87 -16.45 -11.47 7.08
C ILE A 87 -16.55 -9.95 7.26
N GLU A 88 -15.54 -9.19 6.82
CA GLU A 88 -15.57 -7.72 6.79
C GLU A 88 -16.39 -7.24 5.58
N VAL A 89 -17.65 -6.87 5.82
CA VAL A 89 -18.63 -6.57 4.76
C VAL A 89 -18.50 -5.17 4.12
N GLY A 90 -17.73 -4.25 4.73
CA GLY A 90 -17.57 -2.89 4.23
C GLY A 90 -17.08 -1.90 5.30
N PHE A 91 -16.90 -0.63 4.91
CA PHE A 91 -16.51 0.45 5.81
C PHE A 91 -17.59 1.57 5.80
N PRO A 92 -18.65 1.45 6.62
CA PRO A 92 -19.88 2.25 6.47
C PRO A 92 -19.70 3.75 6.77
N ALA A 93 -18.64 4.13 7.49
CA ALA A 93 -18.33 5.53 7.77
C ALA A 93 -17.77 6.30 6.55
N ALA A 94 -17.31 5.59 5.51
CA ALA A 94 -16.65 6.17 4.33
C ALA A 94 -17.34 5.81 3.00
N SER A 95 -18.50 5.12 3.05
CA SER A 95 -19.16 4.60 1.84
C SER A 95 -20.67 4.55 2.02
N GLN A 96 -21.40 5.22 1.13
CA GLN A 96 -22.87 5.28 1.11
C GLN A 96 -23.54 4.18 0.24
N THR A 97 -22.82 3.12 -0.14
CA THR A 97 -23.27 2.07 -1.08
C THR A 97 -23.50 0.71 -0.42
#